data_AF-A0A1F9Y5Y4-F1
#
_entry.id   AF-A0A1F9Y5Y4-F1
#
_cell.length_a   1.000
_cell.length_b   1.000
_cell.length_c   1.000
_cell.angle_alpha   90.00
_cell.angle_beta   90.00
_cell.angle_gamma   90.00
#
_symmetry.space_group_name_H-M   'P 1'
#
loop_
_entity.id
_entity.type
_entity.pdbx_description
1 polymer ?
#
loop_
_entity_poly.entity_id
_entity_poly.type
_entity_poly.pdbx_seq_one_letter_code
_entity_poly.pdbx_strand_id
1 'polypeptide(L)'
;MRATHACNQNAICGTLIKRIGNIDIWKTPLSTSPDTGWIGIFNRSVSPVNIELIHADMGLQENKQYKLFDIWNKGELNQNNLISRIDADGVLFIKHEKKN
;
A
#
# COMPACT_ATOMS: atom_id res chain seq x y z
N MET A 1 -7.26 -4.69 12.39
CA MET A 1 -6.67 -5.93 12.95
C MET A 1 -6.85 -7.19 12.10
N ARG A 2 -7.98 -7.44 11.40
CA ARG A 2 -8.13 -8.65 10.57
C ARG A 2 -7.27 -8.64 9.28
N ALA A 3 -7.04 -7.47 8.68
CA ALA A 3 -6.35 -7.37 7.39
C ALA A 3 -4.83 -7.61 7.45
N THR A 4 -4.15 -7.20 8.53
CA THR A 4 -2.73 -7.50 8.77
C THR A 4 -2.49 -8.99 9.01
N HIS A 5 -3.40 -9.63 9.76
CA HIS A 5 -3.32 -11.08 9.98
C HIS A 5 -3.53 -11.86 8.68
N ALA A 6 -4.47 -11.43 7.82
CA ALA A 6 -4.68 -12.03 6.51
C ALA A 6 -3.47 -11.88 5.58
N CYS A 7 -2.77 -10.74 5.57
CA CYS A 7 -1.52 -10.59 4.81
C CYS A 7 -0.43 -11.55 5.33
N ASN A 8 -0.30 -11.71 6.65
CA ASN A 8 0.69 -12.61 7.23
C ASN A 8 0.37 -14.08 6.95
N GLN A 9 -0.90 -14.48 7.02
CA GLN A 9 -1.36 -15.83 6.70
C GLN A 9 -1.32 -16.15 5.19
N ASN A 10 -1.25 -15.13 4.32
CA ASN A 10 -1.17 -15.32 2.86
C ASN A 10 0.13 -16.01 2.42
N ALA A 11 1.16 -16.07 3.29
CA ALA A 11 2.44 -16.75 3.05
C ALA A 11 3.21 -16.32 1.79
N ILE A 12 2.76 -15.26 1.11
CA ILE A 12 3.46 -14.62 -0.01
C ILE A 12 4.28 -13.48 0.55
N CYS A 13 5.59 -13.51 0.26
CA CYS A 13 6.47 -12.42 0.59
C CYS A 13 6.17 -11.22 -0.32
N GLY A 14 6.08 -10.02 0.27
CA GLY A 14 5.96 -8.80 -0.50
C GLY A 14 7.19 -8.59 -1.37
N THR A 15 6.98 -7.95 -2.52
CA THR A 15 8.06 -7.53 -3.43
C THR A 15 8.24 -6.02 -3.32
N LEU A 16 9.50 -5.57 -3.33
CA LEU A 16 9.80 -4.14 -3.40
C LEU A 16 9.44 -3.65 -4.81
N ILE A 17 8.45 -2.75 -4.88
CA ILE A 17 8.01 -2.15 -6.14
C ILE A 17 8.88 -0.96 -6.49
N LYS A 18 9.10 -0.07 -5.52
CA LYS A 18 9.80 1.19 -5.74
C LYS A 18 10.45 1.68 -4.46
N ARG A 19 11.60 2.34 -4.61
CA ARG A 19 12.27 3.12 -3.56
C ARG A 19 12.40 4.56 -4.04
N ILE A 20 11.88 5.52 -3.27
CA ILE A 20 11.94 6.95 -3.57
C ILE A 20 12.61 7.64 -2.39
N GLY A 21 13.91 7.89 -2.50
CA GLY A 21 14.70 8.39 -1.36
C GLY A 21 14.63 7.43 -0.18
N ASN A 22 14.05 7.89 0.94
CA ASN A 22 13.84 7.12 2.16
C ASN A 22 12.47 6.41 2.22
N ILE A 23 11.70 6.39 1.13
CA ILE A 23 10.41 5.71 1.06
C ILE A 23 10.54 4.37 0.36
N ASP A 24 10.14 3.29 1.02
CA ASP A 24 10.05 1.96 0.42
C ASP A 24 8.58 1.60 0.17
N ILE A 25 8.25 1.21 -1.06
CA ILE A 25 6.92 0.75 -1.45
C ILE A 25 7.02 -0.74 -1.76
N TRP A 26 6.33 -1.55 -0.95
CA TRP A 26 6.23 -3.00 -1.08
C TRP A 26 4.83 -3.41 -1.46
N LYS A 27 4.69 -4.42 -2.31
CA LYS A 27 3.41 -5.00 -2.69
C LYS A 27 3.39 -6.49 -2.45
N THR A 28 2.31 -6.95 -1.81
CA THR A 28 2.03 -8.36 -1.54
C THR A 28 0.70 -8.71 -2.20
N PRO A 29 0.70 -9.44 -3.34
CA PRO A 29 -0.54 -9.89 -3.96
C PRO A 29 -1.21 -10.96 -3.10
N LEU A 30 -2.53 -11.04 -3.17
CA LEU A 30 -3.28 -12.19 -2.67
C LEU A 30 -3.02 -13.39 -3.59
N SER A 31 -2.72 -14.56 -3.03
CA SER A 31 -2.37 -15.76 -3.79
C SER A 31 -3.41 -16.16 -4.83
N THR A 32 -4.68 -15.90 -4.56
CA THR A 32 -5.82 -16.25 -5.41
C THR A 32 -6.25 -15.14 -6.36
N SER A 33 -5.76 -13.91 -6.20
CA SER A 33 -6.15 -12.77 -7.03
C SER A 33 -5.02 -11.74 -7.08
N PRO A 34 -4.27 -11.62 -8.21
CA PRO A 34 -3.18 -10.65 -8.32
C PRO A 34 -3.67 -9.19 -8.34
N ASP A 35 -4.96 -8.98 -8.63
CA ASP A 35 -5.63 -7.68 -8.64
C ASP A 35 -6.11 -7.25 -7.22
N THR A 36 -5.94 -8.12 -6.23
CA THR A 36 -6.23 -7.86 -4.81
C THR A 36 -4.99 -8.11 -3.97
N GLY A 37 -4.77 -7.34 -2.91
CA GLY A 37 -3.60 -7.54 -2.08
C GLY A 37 -3.35 -6.41 -1.11
N TRP A 38 -2.09 -6.29 -0.72
CA TRP A 38 -1.62 -5.32 0.25
C TRP A 38 -0.44 -4.54 -0.29
N ILE A 39 -0.37 -3.26 0.09
CA ILE A 39 0.74 -2.37 -0.20
C ILE A 39 1.24 -1.82 1.14
N GLY A 40 2.54 -1.95 1.38
CA GLY A 40 3.22 -1.35 2.53
C GLY A 40 4.14 -0.22 2.08
N ILE A 41 3.89 0.98 2.58
CA ILE A 41 4.71 2.15 2.31
C ILE A 41 5.43 2.52 3.60
N PHE A 42 6.75 2.39 3.62
CA PHE A 42 7.58 2.59 4.79
C PHE A 42 8.37 3.88 4.67
N ASN A 43 8.26 4.73 5.68
CA ASN A 43 9.19 5.84 5.85
C ASN A 43 10.43 5.34 6.59
N ARG A 44 11.58 5.27 5.92
CA ARG A 44 12.88 4.88 6.51
C ARG A 44 13.67 6.07 7.05
N SER A 45 13.06 7.26 7.05
CA SER A 45 13.68 8.45 7.61
C SER A 45 13.26 8.67 9.05
N VAL A 46 14.14 9.37 9.78
CA VAL A 46 13.92 9.80 11.17
C VAL A 46 12.99 10.99 11.31
N SER A 47 12.41 11.47 10.21
CA SER A 47 11.47 12.61 10.17
C SER A 47 10.18 12.23 9.46
N PRO A 48 9.02 12.82 9.82
CA PRO A 48 7.78 12.64 9.06
C PRO A 48 7.91 13.10 7.61
N VAL A 49 7.17 12.44 6.73
CA VAL A 49 7.16 12.73 5.29
C VAL A 49 5.73 12.76 4.77
N ASN A 50 5.46 13.71 3.86
CA ASN A 50 4.23 13.72 3.09
C ASN A 50 4.53 13.06 1.74
N ILE A 51 3.71 12.07 1.39
CA ILE A 51 3.80 11.39 0.10
C ILE A 51 2.57 11.72 -0.73
N GLU A 52 2.79 11.84 -2.03
CA GLU A 52 1.75 11.81 -3.04
C GLU A 52 2.12 10.71 -4.03
N LEU A 53 1.32 9.65 -4.08
CA LEU A 53 1.57 8.48 -4.93
C LEU A 53 0.42 8.24 -5.89
N ILE A 54 0.77 7.88 -7.12
CA ILE A 54 -0.18 7.40 -8.13
C ILE A 54 -0.22 5.86 -8.16
N HIS A 55 -1.19 5.30 -8.88
CA HIS A 55 -1.30 3.84 -9.05
C HIS A 55 -0.01 3.17 -9.52
N ALA A 56 0.69 3.77 -10.49
CA ALA A 56 1.94 3.21 -11.02
C ALA A 56 3.04 3.09 -9.95
N ASP A 57 3.16 4.08 -9.04
CA ASP A 57 4.14 4.04 -7.94
C ASP A 57 3.87 2.89 -6.96
N MET A 58 2.59 2.53 -6.81
CA MET A 58 2.14 1.43 -5.97
C MET A 58 2.14 0.06 -6.69
N GLY A 59 2.58 0.02 -7.95
CA GLY A 59 2.57 -1.20 -8.77
C GLY A 59 1.16 -1.66 -9.13
N LEU A 60 0.20 -0.73 -9.22
CA LEU A 60 -1.16 -0.94 -9.70
C LEU A 60 -1.29 -0.48 -11.16
N GLN A 61 -2.22 -1.06 -11.91
CA GLN A 61 -2.43 -0.69 -13.30
C GLN A 61 -3.27 0.59 -13.40
N GLU A 62 -2.78 1.60 -14.12
CA GLU A 62 -3.42 2.92 -14.19
C GLU A 62 -4.80 2.89 -14.87
N ASN A 63 -5.03 1.94 -15.78
CA ASN A 63 -6.30 1.78 -16.49
C ASN A 63 -7.37 1.00 -15.70
N LYS A 64 -7.11 0.67 -14.43
CA LYS A 64 -8.04 -0.04 -13.55
C LYS A 64 -8.43 0.83 -12.36
N GLN A 65 -9.66 0.64 -11.89
CA GLN A 65 -10.13 1.24 -10.64
C GLN A 65 -9.87 0.28 -9.48
N TYR A 66 -9.39 0.82 -8.37
CA TYR A 66 -9.13 0.06 -7.15
C TYR A 66 -9.80 0.74 -5.95
N LYS A 67 -10.39 -0.05 -5.07
CA LYS A 67 -10.71 0.37 -3.71
C LYS A 67 -9.45 0.26 -2.88
N LEU A 68 -9.05 1.38 -2.28
CA LEU A 68 -7.89 1.46 -1.38
C LEU A 68 -8.39 1.66 0.04
N PHE A 69 -7.90 0.84 0.97
CA PHE A 69 -8.31 0.88 2.37
C PHE A 69 -7.10 0.92 3.29
N ASP A 70 -7.00 1.96 4.10
CA ASP A 70 -5.99 2.06 5.16
C ASP A 70 -6.34 1.09 6.29
N ILE A 71 -5.47 0.10 6.51
CA ILE A 71 -5.69 -0.94 7.51
C ILE A 71 -5.57 -0.42 8.94
N TRP A 72 -4.72 0.59 9.17
CA TRP A 72 -4.46 1.15 10.49
C TRP A 72 -5.55 2.13 10.88
N ASN A 73 -5.84 3.10 10.02
CA ASN A 73 -6.86 4.12 10.27
C ASN A 73 -8.29 3.65 9.97
N LYS A 74 -8.45 2.48 9.34
CA LYS A 74 -9.74 1.88 8.95
C LYS A 74 -10.59 2.79 8.05
N GLY A 75 -9.94 3.54 7.16
CA GLY A 75 -10.58 4.49 6.26
C GLY A 75 -10.37 4.13 4.79
N GLU A 76 -11.33 4.48 3.94
CA GLU A 76 -11.14 4.43 2.49
C GLU A 76 -10.25 5.59 2.04
N LEU A 77 -9.30 5.29 1.16
CA LEU A 77 -8.37 6.27 0.59
C LEU A 77 -8.87 6.68 -0.81
N ASN A 78 -8.55 7.92 -1.19
CA ASN A 78 -8.89 8.42 -2.52
C ASN A 78 -8.20 7.57 -3.60
N GLN A 79 -8.95 7.20 -4.64
CA GLN A 79 -8.53 6.23 -5.66
C GLN A 79 -7.56 6.80 -6.69
N ASN A 80 -7.51 8.12 -6.88
CA ASN A 80 -6.70 8.71 -7.94
C ASN A 80 -5.29 9.07 -7.46
N ASN A 81 -5.21 9.83 -6.36
CA ASN A 81 -3.95 10.23 -5.73
C ASN A 81 -4.00 9.88 -4.25
N LEU A 82 -3.01 9.10 -3.81
CA LEU A 82 -2.82 8.83 -2.40
C LEU A 82 -1.97 9.93 -1.81
N ILE A 83 -2.60 10.84 -1.06
CA ILE A 83 -1.91 11.85 -0.26
C ILE A 83 -1.97 11.41 1.19
N SER A 84 -0.81 11.16 1.79
CA SER A 84 -0.75 10.77 3.20
C SER A 84 0.53 11.25 3.87
N ARG A 85 0.44 11.49 5.17
CA ARG A 85 1.59 11.76 6.03
C ARG A 85 1.98 10.46 6.73
N ILE A 86 3.26 10.10 6.61
CA ILE A 86 3.84 8.96 7.31
C ILE A 86 4.85 9.52 8.31
N ASP A 87 4.67 9.22 9.59
CA ASP A 87 5.61 9.64 10.62
C ASP A 87 6.98 8.96 10.46
N ALA A 88 7.98 9.44 11.22
CA ALA A 88 9.33 8.86 11.23
C ALA A 88 9.28 7.36 11.57
N ASP A 89 10.01 6.55 10.82
CA ASP A 89 9.98 5.07 10.91
C ASP A 89 8.56 4.45 10.79
N GLY A 90 7.59 5.24 10.31
CA GLY A 90 6.20 4.87 10.20
C GLY A 90 5.91 4.01 8.97
N VAL A 91 4.73 3.39 8.99
CA VAL A 91 4.23 2.59 7.88
C VAL A 91 2.77 2.92 7.57
N LEU A 92 2.49 3.17 6.30
CA LEU A 92 1.14 3.17 5.77
C LEU A 92 0.88 1.80 5.15
N PHE A 93 -0.17 1.12 5.62
CA PHE A 93 -0.49 -0.23 5.18
C PHE A 93 -1.88 -0.25 4.55
N ILE A 94 -1.93 -0.55 3.25
CA ILE A 94 -3.10 -0.38 2.41
C ILE A 94 -3.53 -1.74 1.90
N LYS A 95 -4.83 -2.03 1.97
CA LYS A 95 -5.44 -3.10 1.19
C LYS A 95 -5.94 -2.52 -0.14
N HIS A 96 -5.63 -3.16 -1.25
CA HIS A 96 -6.21 -2.82 -2.55
C HIS A 96 -7.12 -3.94 -3.05
N GLU A 97 -8.25 -3.55 -3.64
CA GLU A 97 -9.19 -4.46 -4.28
C GLU A 97 -9.64 -3.85 -5.60
N LYS A 98 -9.45 -4.56 -6.72
CA LYS A 98 -9.96 -4.08 -8.00
C LYS A 98 -11.49 -3.93 -7.96
N LYS A 99 -11.97 -2.80 -8.48
CA LYS A 99 -13.38 -2.55 -8.72
C LYS A 99 -13.73 -3.14 -10.10
N ASN A 100 -14.74 -4.00 -10.13
CA ASN A 100 -15.31 -4.50 -11.38
C ASN A 100 -16.06 -3.39 -12.13
#